data_AF-Q8DTS2-F1
#
_entry.id   AF-Q8DTS2-F1
#
_cell.length_a   1.000
_cell.length_b   1.000
_cell.length_c   1.000
_cell.angle_alpha   90.00
_cell.angle_beta   90.00
_cell.angle_gamma   90.00
#
_symmetry.space_group_name_H-M   'P 1'
#
loop_
_entity.id
_entity.type
_entity.pdbx_description
1 polymer ?
#
loop_
_entity_poly.entity_id
_entity_poly.type
_entity_poly.pdbx_seq_one_letter_code
_entity_poly.pdbx_strand_id
1 'polypeptide(L)'
;MTVSFEGVSYVSTSFVNSAFIHLLENFIFNTIKAKLSFIKSTIQINKLIKERFVFESLPSCLRNFPISLYCKNSEQIGAAQSFLL
;
A
#
# COMPACT_ATOMS: atom_id res chain seq x y z
N MET A 1 -3.86 12.33 10.88
CA MET A 1 -5.28 12.01 10.61
C MET A 1 -5.45 10.50 10.74
N THR A 2 -6.55 10.06 11.33
CA THR A 2 -6.73 8.66 11.73
C THR A 2 -7.98 8.08 11.12
N VAL A 3 -7.88 6.89 10.55
CA VAL A 3 -9.00 6.13 9.99
C VAL A 3 -9.23 4.90 10.87
N SER A 4 -10.43 4.81 11.44
CA SER A 4 -10.84 3.69 12.30
C SER A 4 -11.59 2.63 11.50
N PHE A 5 -11.22 1.37 11.69
CA PHE A 5 -11.94 0.21 11.14
C PHE A 5 -12.77 -0.53 12.21
N GLU A 6 -13.19 0.18 13.26
CA GLU A 6 -14.03 -0.39 14.31
C GLU A 6 -15.31 -0.99 13.74
N GLY A 7 -15.58 -2.26 14.09
CA GLY A 7 -16.73 -3.01 13.56
C GLY A 7 -16.60 -3.46 12.11
N VAL A 8 -15.50 -3.14 11.41
CA VAL A 8 -15.26 -3.56 10.02
C VAL A 8 -14.42 -4.83 10.00
N SER A 9 -15.03 -5.95 9.65
CA SER A 9 -14.37 -7.25 9.58
C SER A 9 -13.61 -7.48 8.27
N TYR A 10 -14.03 -6.82 7.19
CA TYR A 10 -13.49 -7.03 5.84
C TYR A 10 -13.56 -5.76 5.00
N VAL A 11 -12.56 -5.56 4.14
CA VAL A 11 -12.59 -4.57 3.05
C VAL A 11 -12.12 -5.21 1.75
N SER A 12 -12.73 -4.81 0.64
CA SER A 12 -12.33 -5.28 -0.69
C SER A 12 -11.14 -4.49 -1.23
N THR A 13 -10.45 -5.08 -2.20
CA THR A 13 -9.45 -4.36 -3.00
C THR A 13 -10.03 -3.10 -3.65
N SER A 14 -11.24 -3.17 -4.21
CA SER A 14 -11.88 -2.04 -4.91
C SER A 14 -12.15 -0.87 -3.97
N PHE A 15 -12.51 -1.15 -2.71
CA PHE A 15 -12.67 -0.14 -1.67
C PHE A 15 -11.34 0.55 -1.37
N VAL A 16 -10.29 -0.22 -1.10
CA VAL A 16 -8.95 0.31 -0.81
C VAL A 16 -8.44 1.17 -1.98
N ASN A 17 -8.65 0.69 -3.20
CA ASN A 17 -8.26 1.40 -4.40
C ASN A 17 -8.96 2.76 -4.50
N SER A 18 -10.28 2.76 -4.40
CA SER A 18 -11.08 3.99 -4.56
C SER A 18 -10.82 5.01 -3.44
N ALA A 19 -10.64 4.54 -2.21
CA ALA A 19 -10.47 5.40 -1.04
C ALA A 19 -9.06 5.98 -0.89
N PHE A 20 -8.02 5.25 -1.30
CA PHE A 20 -6.64 5.59 -0.96
C PHE A 20 -5.72 5.84 -2.15
N ILE A 21 -6.03 5.37 -3.36
CA ILE A 21 -5.15 5.60 -4.53
C ILE A 21 -5.18 7.05 -4.99
N HIS A 22 -6.32 7.73 -4.95
CA HIS A 22 -6.39 9.16 -5.26
C HIS A 22 -5.48 10.02 -4.36
N LEU A 23 -5.08 9.51 -3.17
CA LEU A 23 -4.09 10.18 -2.33
C LEU A 23 -2.69 10.17 -2.96
N LEU A 24 -2.37 9.14 -3.76
CA LEU A 24 -1.08 9.01 -4.45
C LEU A 24 -0.96 9.94 -5.67
N GLU A 25 -2.06 10.49 -6.17
CA GLU A 25 -2.03 11.54 -7.19
C GLU A 25 -1.44 12.85 -6.66
N ASN A 26 -1.64 13.11 -5.36
CA ASN A 26 -1.29 14.39 -4.72
C ASN A 26 -0.14 14.28 -3.73
N PHE A 27 0.19 13.07 -3.26
CA PHE A 27 1.18 12.84 -2.22
C PHE A 27 2.05 11.62 -2.51
N ILE A 28 3.35 11.74 -2.26
CA ILE A 28 4.25 10.59 -2.25
C ILE A 28 3.94 9.66 -1.06
N PHE A 29 4.19 8.37 -1.22
CA PHE A 29 3.84 7.34 -0.23
C PHE A 29 4.31 7.66 1.20
N ASN A 30 5.55 8.14 1.36
CA ASN A 30 6.09 8.51 2.67
C ASN A 30 5.29 9.62 3.37
N THR A 31 4.78 10.59 2.60
CA THR A 31 3.93 11.66 3.15
C THR A 31 2.59 11.12 3.63
N ILE A 32 1.98 10.20 2.88
CA ILE A 32 0.72 9.55 3.26
C ILE A 32 0.93 8.75 4.56
N LYS A 33 2.00 7.96 4.62
CA LYS A 33 2.35 7.17 5.81
C LYS A 33 2.58 8.04 7.06
N ALA A 34 3.16 9.23 6.90
CA ALA A 34 3.37 10.16 8.01
C ALA A 34 2.08 10.86 8.47
N LYS A 35 1.13 11.10 7.56
CA LYS A 35 -0.09 11.86 7.83
C LYS A 35 -1.30 10.98 8.19
N LEU A 36 -1.29 9.71 7.78
CA LEU A 36 -2.44 8.82 7.86
C LEU A 36 -2.11 7.60 8.72
N SER A 37 -2.97 7.31 9.70
CA SER A 37 -2.83 6.16 10.58
C SER A 37 -4.11 5.32 10.56
N PHE A 38 -3.96 4.01 10.52
CA PHE A 38 -5.07 3.06 10.54
C PHE A 38 -5.16 2.42 11.93
N ILE A 39 -6.32 2.55 12.57
CA ILE A 39 -6.57 2.02 13.92
C ILE A 39 -7.75 1.06 13.92
N LYS A 40 -7.83 0.21 14.95
CA LYS A 40 -8.90 -0.79 15.13
C LYS A 40 -9.14 -1.65 13.88
N SER A 41 -8.07 -1.90 13.11
CA SER A 41 -8.08 -2.72 11.89
C SER A 41 -7.62 -4.14 12.17
N THR A 42 -8.08 -5.07 11.35
CA THR A 42 -7.61 -6.46 11.39
C THR A 42 -6.26 -6.59 10.65
N ILE A 43 -5.54 -7.68 10.93
CA ILE A 43 -4.27 -8.00 10.23
C ILE A 43 -4.48 -8.08 8.72
N GLN A 44 -5.61 -8.65 8.27
CA GLN A 44 -5.94 -8.80 6.86
C GLN A 44 -6.13 -7.44 6.18
N ILE A 45 -6.86 -6.53 6.82
CA ILE A 45 -7.08 -5.15 6.33
C ILE A 45 -5.74 -4.42 6.25
N ASN A 46 -4.92 -4.51 7.30
CA ASN A 46 -3.60 -3.89 7.33
C ASN A 46 -2.67 -4.41 6.23
N LYS A 47 -2.70 -5.72 5.98
CA LYS A 47 -1.93 -6.35 4.90
C LYS A 47 -2.40 -5.83 3.54
N LEU A 48 -3.71 -5.85 3.28
CA LEU A 48 -4.28 -5.40 2.01
C LEU A 48 -3.95 -3.93 1.72
N ILE A 49 -4.11 -3.05 2.70
CA ILE A 49 -3.80 -1.62 2.56
C ILE A 49 -2.31 -1.44 2.21
N LYS A 50 -1.40 -2.09 2.95
CA LYS A 50 0.05 -2.00 2.68
C LYS A 50 0.41 -2.49 1.28
N GLU A 51 -0.11 -3.64 0.87
CA GLU A 51 0.15 -4.21 -0.46
C GLU A 51 -0.29 -3.27 -1.57
N ARG A 52 -1.47 -2.64 -1.44
CA ARG A 52 -1.98 -1.70 -2.45
C ARG A 52 -1.18 -0.42 -2.54
N PHE A 53 -0.80 0.16 -1.40
CA PHE A 53 0.05 1.34 -1.41
C PHE A 53 1.43 1.09 -2.02
N VAL A 54 2.05 -0.05 -1.69
CA VAL A 54 3.34 -0.44 -2.29
C VAL A 54 3.17 -0.58 -3.80
N PHE A 55 2.16 -1.32 -4.25
CA PHE A 55 1.90 -1.54 -5.67
C PHE A 55 1.72 -0.25 -6.47
N GLU A 56 0.92 0.69 -5.96
CA GLU A 56 0.67 1.95 -6.67
C GLU A 56 1.84 2.92 -6.62
N SER A 57 2.71 2.80 -5.62
CA SER A 57 3.98 3.55 -5.57
C SER A 57 5.04 3.05 -6.56
N LEU A 58 4.84 1.87 -7.17
CA LEU A 58 5.75 1.34 -8.17
C LEU A 58 5.64 2.15 -9.48
N PRO A 59 6.76 2.29 -10.22
CA PRO A 59 6.73 2.76 -11.60
C PRO A 59 5.69 2.01 -12.43
N SER A 60 5.03 2.72 -13.35
CA SER A 60 3.97 2.14 -14.20
C SER A 60 4.41 0.90 -14.98
N CYS A 61 5.69 0.85 -15.37
CA CYS A 61 6.29 -0.30 -16.05
C CYS A 61 6.37 -1.57 -15.18
N LEU A 62 6.37 -1.45 -13.85
CA LEU A 62 6.42 -2.58 -12.93
C LEU A 62 5.03 -3.06 -12.49
N ARG A 63 3.96 -2.30 -12.77
CA ARG A 63 2.58 -2.65 -12.36
C ARG A 63 1.98 -3.84 -13.11
N ASN A 64 2.58 -4.24 -14.24
CA ASN A 64 2.16 -5.44 -14.98
C ASN A 64 2.80 -6.73 -14.45
N PHE A 65 3.68 -6.63 -13.44
CA PHE A 65 4.37 -7.77 -12.84
C PHE A 65 3.71 -8.19 -11.52
N PRO A 66 3.75 -9.49 -11.19
CA PRO A 66 3.25 -10.00 -9.91
C PRO A 66 3.80 -9.25 -8.70
N ILE A 67 2.91 -8.81 -7.80
CA ILE A 67 3.27 -8.13 -6.54
C ILE A 67 4.24 -8.97 -5.69
N SER A 68 4.14 -10.30 -5.77
CA SER A 68 5.03 -11.25 -5.07
C SER A 68 6.51 -11.09 -5.43
N LEU A 69 6.85 -10.48 -6.58
CA LEU A 69 8.23 -10.21 -6.98
C LEU A 69 8.84 -9.03 -6.23
N TYR A 70 8.02 -8.12 -5.71
CA TYR A 70 8.47 -6.90 -5.02
C TYR A 70 8.27 -6.99 -3.50
N CYS A 71 7.29 -7.76 -3.05
CA CYS A 71 6.97 -7.90 -1.64
C CYS A 71 7.82 -9.00 -0.98
N LYS A 72 9.09 -8.72 -0.71
CA LYS A 72 9.89 -9.50 0.27
C LYS A 72 10.26 -8.62 1.47
N ASN A 73 9.58 -8.86 2.59
CA ASN A 73 9.71 -8.25 3.92
C ASN A 73 9.55 -6.72 3.98
N SER A 74 8.60 -6.27 4.80
CA SER A 74 8.12 -4.88 4.98
C SER A 74 9.14 -3.86 5.52
N GLU A 75 10.43 -4.18 5.50
CA GLU A 75 11.52 -3.31 5.97
C GLU A 75 12.67 -3.18 4.95
N GLN A 76 12.63 -3.85 3.80
CA GLN A 76 13.65 -3.66 2.76
C GLN A 76 13.01 -3.48 1.38
N ILE A 77 12.63 -2.24 1.08
CA ILE A 77 12.52 -1.77 -0.31
C ILE A 77 13.98 -1.57 -0.79
N GLY A 78 14.69 -2.67 -1.03
CA GLY A 78 16.08 -2.68 -1.48
C GLY A 78 16.34 -3.52 -2.73
N ALA A 79 15.39 -4.38 -3.14
CA ALA A 79 15.65 -5.35 -4.20
C ALA A 79 15.34 -4.84 -5.63
N ALA A 80 14.52 -3.81 -5.80
CA ALA A 80 14.17 -3.32 -7.14
C ALA A 80 15.30 -2.51 -7.82
N GLN A 81 16.31 -2.05 -7.07
CA GLN A 81 17.49 -1.38 -7.63
C GLN A 81 18.56 -2.37 -8.16
N SER A 82 18.48 -3.67 -7.83
CA SER A 82 19.52 -4.64 -8.20
C SER A 82 19.23 -5.41 -9.50
N PHE A 83 18.05 -5.23 -10.12
CA PHE A 83 17.70 -5.88 -11.39
C PHE A 83 17.88 -4.97 -12.62
N LEU A 84 18.37 -3.74 -12.41
CA LEU A 84 18.63 -2.75 -13.45
C LEU A 84 20.09 -2.26 -13.48
N LEU A 85 21.02 -3.06 -12.92
CA LEU A 85 22.47 -2.90 -13.14
C LEU A 85 23.03 -4.15 -13.82
#